data_AF-A0A523J4Y6-F1
#
_entry.id   AF-A0A523J4Y6-F1
#
_cell.length_a   1.000
_cell.length_b   1.000
_cell.length_c   1.000
_cell.angle_alpha   90.00
_cell.angle_beta   90.00
_cell.angle_gamma   90.00
#
_symmetry.space_group_name_H-M   'P 1'
#
loop_
_entity.id
_entity.type
_entity.pdbx_description
1 polymer ?
#
loop_
_entity_poly.entity_id
_entity_poly.type
_entity_poly.pdbx_seq_one_letter_code
_entity_poly.pdbx_strand_id
1 'polypeptide(L)' 'MRVFIITLLLLLSTVLNAEVTVDKVVVLKLEKKLILFSGVKKVKEYSVVFGDNPKGHKQQEGDERTPE' A
#
# COMPACT_ATOMS: atom_id res chain seq x y z
N MET A 1 24.20 22.76 29.09
CA MET A 1 24.33 21.46 28.37
C MET A 1 22.99 20.78 28.10
N ARG A 2 22.10 20.59 29.09
CA ARG A 2 20.81 19.87 28.89
C ARG A 2 19.91 20.45 27.80
N VAL A 3 19.74 21.77 27.75
CA VAL A 3 18.89 22.43 26.73
C VAL A 3 19.44 22.26 25.32
N PHE A 4 20.78 22.36 25.15
CA PHE A 4 21.46 22.13 23.88
C PHE A 4 21.30 20.69 23.36
N ILE A 5 21.28 19.72 24.28
CA ILE A 5 21.06 18.31 23.93
C ILE A 5 19.61 18.11 23.47
N ILE A 6 18.64 18.73 24.16
CA ILE A 6 17.21 18.61 23.80
C ILE A 6 16.93 19.26 22.44
N THR A 7 17.48 20.45 22.17
CA THR A 7 17.32 21.12 20.89
C THR A 7 17.99 20.36 19.75
N LEU A 8 19.18 19.79 19.98
CA LEU A 8 19.84 18.93 19.02
C LEU A 8 19.04 17.64 18.73
N LEU A 9 18.43 17.04 19.76
CA LEU A 9 17.60 15.84 19.62
C LEU A 9 16.32 16.13 18.82
N LEU A 10 15.69 17.28 19.06
CA LEU A 10 14.51 17.75 18.31
C LEU A 10 14.86 18.02 16.84
N LEU A 11 16.00 18.66 16.57
CA LEU A 11 16.47 18.88 15.19
C LEU A 11 16.79 17.57 14.47
N LEU A 12 17.34 16.57 15.16
CA LEU A 12 17.66 15.27 14.56
C LEU A 12 16.40 14.47 14.20
N SER A 13 15.32 14.63 14.98
CA SER A 13 14.07 13.91 14.76
C SER A 13 13.37 14.28 13.45
N THR A 14 13.54 15.50 12.94
CA THR A 14 12.93 15.92 11.66
C THR A 14 13.61 15.26 10.46
N VAL A 15 14.94 15.05 10.53
CA VAL A 15 15.75 14.43 9.46
C VAL A 15 15.46 12.93 9.31
N LEU A 16 14.96 12.28 10.37
CA LEU A 16 14.68 10.85 10.40
C LEU A 16 13.30 10.48 9.84
N ASN A 17 12.47 11.44 9.45
CA ASN A 17 11.17 11.17 8.84
C ASN A 17 11.34 10.76 7.37
N ALA A 18 11.53 9.46 7.13
CA ALA A 18 11.44 8.89 5.79
C ALA A 18 9.97 8.68 5.43
N GLU A 19 9.42 9.54 4.58
CA GLU A 19 8.08 9.37 4.03
C GLU A 19 8.10 8.24 2.98
N VAL A 20 7.24 7.24 3.17
CA VAL A 20 7.11 6.12 2.24
C VAL A 20 6.04 6.44 1.21
N THR A 21 6.46 6.87 0.03
CA THR A 21 5.54 7.13 -1.09
C THR A 21 5.24 5.83 -1.82
N VAL A 22 3.95 5.53 -2.01
CA VAL A 22 3.47 4.41 -2.81
C VAL A 22 3.16 4.92 -4.21
N ASP A 23 3.83 4.38 -5.22
CA ASP A 23 3.64 4.73 -6.65
C ASP A 23 2.88 3.65 -7.42
N LYS A 24 2.73 2.44 -6.85
CA LYS A 24 2.13 1.30 -7.55
C LYS A 24 1.31 0.41 -6.63
N VAL A 25 0.13 0.02 -7.12
CA VAL A 25 -0.78 -0.92 -6.48
C VAL A 25 -0.95 -2.13 -7.38
N VAL A 26 -0.73 -3.33 -6.85
CA VAL A 26 -0.88 -4.60 -7.57
C VAL A 26 -1.94 -5.44 -6.88
N VAL A 27 -2.96 -5.87 -7.63
CA VAL A 27 -4.04 -6.71 -7.13
C VAL A 27 -3.89 -8.12 -7.70
N LEU A 28 -3.51 -9.07 -6.85
CA LEU A 28 -3.43 -10.49 -7.19
C LEU A 28 -4.79 -11.13 -6.92
N LYS A 29 -5.65 -11.10 -7.93
CA LYS A 29 -7.05 -11.54 -7.82
C LYS A 29 -7.20 -13.00 -7.38
N LEU A 30 -6.38 -13.89 -7.93
CA LEU A 30 -6.40 -15.32 -7.58
C LEU A 30 -5.94 -15.57 -6.14
N GLU A 31 -4.98 -14.78 -5.67
CA GLU A 31 -4.40 -14.91 -4.33
C GLU A 31 -5.18 -14.11 -3.28
N LYS A 32 -6.20 -13.33 -3.66
CA LYS A 32 -6.96 -12.47 -2.74
C LYS A 32 -6.06 -11.48 -2.00
N LYS A 33 -5.11 -10.87 -2.74
CA LYS A 33 -4.12 -9.93 -2.18
C LYS A 33 -4.07 -8.61 -2.94
N LEU A 34 -3.87 -7.53 -2.18
CA LEU A 34 -3.50 -6.22 -2.69
C LEU A 34 -2.15 -5.83 -2.11
N ILE A 35 -1.20 -5.48 -2.97
CA ILE A 35 0.17 -5.17 -2.61
C ILE A 35 0.48 -3.73 -3.03
N LEU A 36 0.97 -2.94 -2.08
CA LEU A 36 1.48 -1.60 -2.30
C LEU A 36 2.99 -1.65 -2.52
N PHE A 37 3.47 -0.97 -3.54
CA PHE A 37 4.87 -0.87 -3.89
C PHE A 37 5.37 0.58 -3.85
N SER A 38 6.63 0.72 -3.43
CA SER A 38 7.46 1.92 -3.63
C SER A 38 8.61 1.52 -4.56
N GLY A 39 8.47 1.83 -5.85
CA GLY A 39 9.33 1.36 -6.94
C GLY A 39 9.30 -0.16 -7.09
N VAL A 40 10.37 -0.82 -6.66
CA VAL A 40 10.52 -2.29 -6.67
C VAL A 40 10.25 -2.93 -5.31
N LYS A 41 10.13 -2.13 -4.24
CA LYS A 41 9.98 -2.62 -2.87
C LYS A 41 8.51 -2.78 -2.52
N LYS A 42 8.14 -3.95 -1.99
CA LYS A 42 6.84 -4.15 -1.34
C LYS A 42 6.79 -3.36 -0.03
N VAL A 43 5.83 -2.44 0.06
CA VAL A 43 5.60 -1.58 1.23
C VAL A 43 4.59 -2.22 2.16
N LYS A 44 3.50 -2.76 1.61
CA LYS A 44 2.42 -3.36 2.41
C LYS A 44 1.62 -4.37 1.60
N GLU A 45 1.06 -5.34 2.29
CA GLU A 45 0.17 -6.36 1.73
C GLU A 45 -1.12 -6.39 2.56
N TYR A 46 -2.25 -6.51 1.87
CA TYR A 46 -3.57 -6.64 2.46
C TYR A 46 -4.28 -7.85 1.86
N SER A 47 -4.97 -8.62 2.69
CA SER A 47 -5.96 -9.59 2.24
C SER A 47 -7.20 -8.85 1.74
N VAL A 48 -7.67 -9.19 0.55
CA VAL A 48 -8.85 -8.57 -0.06
C VAL A 48 -9.88 -9.65 -0.41
N VAL A 49 -11.15 -9.33 -0.19
CA VAL A 49 -12.26 -10.19 -0.60
C VAL A 49 -12.83 -9.61 -1.89
N PHE A 50 -12.92 -10.42 -2.92
CA PHE A 50 -13.66 -10.09 -4.13
C PHE A 50 -15.07 -10.66 -3.99
N GLY A 51 -16.05 -10.03 -4.65
CA GLY A 51 -17.46 -10.48 -4.66
C GLY A 51 -17.63 -11.90 -5.19
N ASP A 52 -18.86 -12.41 -5.17
CA ASP A 52 -19.17 -13.85 -5.20
C ASP A 52 -18.75 -14.59 -6.50
N ASN A 53 -18.35 -13.86 -7.56
CA ASN A 53 -17.88 -14.47 -8.81
C ASN A 53 -16.65 -13.78 -9.43
N PRO A 54 -15.45 -13.87 -8.82
CA PRO A 54 -14.27 -13.12 -9.26
C PRO A 54 -13.51 -13.75 -10.45
N LYS A 55 -14.07 -14.80 -11.06
CA LYS A 55 -13.42 -15.55 -12.16
C LYS A 55 -13.98 -15.11 -13.51
N GLY A 56 -13.07 -14.77 -14.43
CA GLY A 56 -13.40 -14.40 -15.81
C GLY A 56 -13.66 -12.91 -16.02
N HIS A 57 -13.68 -12.48 -17.28
CA HIS A 57 -13.89 -11.08 -17.65
C HIS A 57 -15.33 -10.62 -17.33
N LYS A 58 -15.47 -9.32 -17.04
CA LYS A 58 -16.76 -8.65 -16.86
C LYS A 58 -17.56 -8.73 -18.16
N GLN A 59 -18.79 -9.23 -18.09
CA GLN A 59 -19.69 -9.38 -19.25
C GLN A 59 -20.89 -8.44 -19.18
N GLN A 60 -21.34 -8.06 -17.98
CA GLN A 60 -22.47 -7.14 -17.81
C GLN A 60 -22.41 -6.33 -16.51
N GLU A 61 -23.13 -5.22 -16.44
CA GLU A 61 -23.33 -4.47 -15.20
C GLU A 61 -24.13 -5.32 -14.20
N GLY A 62 -23.68 -5.39 -12.94
CA GLY A 62 -24.28 -6.26 -11.92
C GLY A 62 -23.80 -7.71 -11.90
N ASP A 63 -22.83 -8.11 -12.73
CA ASP A 63 -22.24 -9.47 -12.69
C ASP A 63 -21.20 -9.70 -11.58
N GLU A 64 -20.98 -8.67 -10.74
CA GLU A 64 -20.01 -8.66 -9.64
C GLU A 64 -18.56 -9.03 -10.04
N ARG A 65 -18.22 -8.98 -11.34
CA ARG A 65 -16.86 -9.19 -11.84
C ARG A 65 -16.10 -7.86 -11.89
N THR A 66 -14.82 -7.91 -11.48
CA THR A 66 -13.87 -6.80 -11.63
C THR A 66 -13.10 -6.96 -12.95
N PRO A 67 -13.11 -5.96 -13.87
CA PRO A 67 -12.40 -6.03 -15.14
C PRO A 67 -10.89 -6.25 -14.97
N GLU A 68 -10.25 -6.92 -15.93
CA GLU A 68 -8.79 -6.98 -16.06
C GLU A 68 -8.24 -5.70 -16.69
#